data_AF-A0A812LXS7-F1
#
_entry.id   AF-A0A812LXS7-F1
#
_cell.length_a   1.000
_cell.length_b   1.000
_cell.length_c   1.000
_cell.angle_alpha   90.00
_cell.angle_beta   90.00
_cell.angle_gamma   90.00
#
_symmetry.space_group_name_H-M   'P 1'
#
loop_
_entity.id
_entity.type
_entity.pdbx_description
1 polymer ?
#
loop_
_entity_poly.entity_id
_entity_poly.type
_entity_poly.pdbx_seq_one_letter_code
_entity_poly.pdbx_strand_id
1 'polypeptide(L)'
;MACSWLHCQPLEMKILGAAAMATNSGEMPCLEVAADAHSSAFARASARTSETLQSPLRLAVYGEGLVAAQAASALATGLASAIAAAGQAAEVSVCLFHGLTAAELLADADSQTLRDLRGRRGPGLRQLLSQQRPEVLFLVAGSCDLGLRDASPDEAMGSLHGLVRKAQASTPLVFVMALPDISKSTQCASLLGATLAARRHATNAGLVQWIDNSTAKWINPAALLPHGPRSVAAGCWDSHLLSENGARILAERLVLSVLPRIRATLEHGGASQVTTETQLPSLDAFMEAFRLEDDAEADDANVQDFKPPSPAWEADAAIVLQRGLRRVCTWGSRSYRLALARLAVRQCLSKAHSATLRPVVSSWGVRLTAA
;
A
#
# COMPACT_ATOMS: atom_id res chain seq x y z
N MET A 1 2.95 1.03 54.11
CA MET A 1 2.88 2.15 53.13
C MET A 1 2.55 1.54 51.78
N ALA A 2 1.28 1.58 51.40
CA ALA A 2 0.75 1.04 50.16
C ALA A 2 -0.04 2.17 49.50
N CYS A 3 0.28 2.51 48.25
CA CYS A 3 -0.52 3.43 47.45
C CYS A 3 -1.18 2.64 46.32
N SER A 4 -2.51 2.58 46.41
CA SER A 4 -3.40 2.11 45.36
C SER A 4 -3.44 3.12 44.20
N TRP A 5 -3.58 2.62 42.98
CA TRP A 5 -3.93 3.42 41.82
C TRP A 5 -5.34 3.07 41.39
N LEU A 6 -6.15 4.12 41.29
CA LEU A 6 -7.60 4.13 41.06
C LEU A 6 -7.96 3.78 39.61
N HIS A 7 -9.12 3.13 39.50
CA HIS A 7 -9.92 2.96 38.29
C HIS A 7 -10.27 4.30 37.62
N CYS A 8 -10.15 4.36 36.28
CA CYS A 8 -10.85 5.33 35.45
C CYS A 8 -12.05 4.64 34.78
N GLN A 9 -13.26 5.14 35.02
CA GLN A 9 -14.46 4.82 34.25
C GLN A 9 -14.63 5.77 33.06
N PRO A 10 -15.29 5.34 31.97
CA PRO A 10 -15.55 6.20 30.81
C PRO A 10 -16.75 7.13 31.04
N LEU A 11 -16.63 8.35 30.51
CA LEU A 11 -17.67 9.38 30.48
C LEU A 11 -18.81 9.02 29.50
N GLU A 12 -20.04 8.96 30.02
CA GLU A 12 -21.26 9.04 29.22
C GLU A 12 -21.46 10.49 28.73
N MET A 13 -21.58 10.69 27.41
CA MET A 13 -22.07 11.94 26.84
C MET A 13 -23.46 11.69 26.24
N LYS A 14 -24.49 12.17 26.96
CA LYS A 14 -25.89 12.21 26.50
C LYS A 14 -26.06 13.32 25.47
N ILE A 15 -26.54 12.98 24.28
CA ILE A 15 -27.15 13.94 23.36
C ILE A 15 -28.62 13.55 23.19
N LEU A 16 -29.51 14.38 23.73
CA LEU A 16 -30.95 14.36 23.49
C LEU A 16 -31.25 15.33 22.34
N GLY A 17 -31.98 14.85 21.33
CA GLY A 17 -32.57 15.67 20.27
C GLY A 17 -33.62 14.85 19.52
N ALA A 18 -34.88 15.29 19.60
CA ALA A 18 -36.07 14.51 19.28
C ALA A 18 -36.53 14.58 17.81
N ALA A 19 -37.06 13.43 17.36
CA ALA A 19 -38.23 13.16 16.50
C ALA A 19 -38.62 14.08 15.32
N ALA A 20 -38.68 13.47 14.12
CA ALA A 20 -39.84 13.53 13.21
C ALA A 20 -39.87 12.30 12.28
N MET A 21 -41.06 11.73 12.10
CA MET A 21 -41.37 10.46 11.43
C MET A 21 -41.40 10.53 9.90
N ALA A 22 -40.89 9.49 9.21
CA ALA A 22 -41.52 8.87 8.02
C ALA A 22 -40.84 7.53 7.64
N THR A 23 -41.48 6.43 8.05
CA THR A 23 -41.67 5.11 7.40
C THR A 23 -40.61 4.46 6.49
N ASN A 24 -40.19 3.25 6.92
CA ASN A 24 -39.79 2.06 6.15
C ASN A 24 -38.69 2.19 5.07
N SER A 25 -37.44 2.03 5.50
CA SER A 25 -36.36 1.51 4.66
C SER A 25 -35.42 0.67 5.55
N GLY A 26 -35.17 -0.57 5.14
CA GLY A 26 -34.44 -1.57 5.92
C GLY A 26 -33.15 -1.06 6.52
N GLU A 27 -32.99 -1.30 7.83
CA GLU A 27 -31.80 -0.98 8.59
C GLU A 27 -30.56 -1.56 7.91
N MET A 28 -29.67 -0.71 7.42
CA MET A 28 -28.30 -1.09 7.09
C MET A 28 -27.57 -1.49 8.38
N PRO A 29 -26.76 -2.56 8.38
CA PRO A 29 -25.95 -2.89 9.55
C PRO A 29 -24.91 -1.78 9.80
N CYS A 30 -24.98 -1.16 10.97
CA CYS A 30 -24.03 -0.15 11.42
C CYS A 30 -22.64 -0.77 11.60
N LEU A 31 -21.67 -0.32 10.79
CA LEU A 31 -20.25 -0.61 10.95
C LEU A 31 -19.69 0.23 12.11
N GLU A 32 -19.40 -0.39 13.25
CA GLU A 32 -18.66 0.29 14.34
C GLU A 32 -17.16 0.34 13.98
N VAL A 33 -16.62 1.55 13.85
CA VAL A 33 -15.19 1.82 13.62
C VAL A 33 -14.58 2.42 14.89
N ALA A 34 -13.69 1.69 15.57
CA ALA A 34 -12.92 2.22 16.71
C ALA A 34 -11.74 3.08 16.21
N ALA A 35 -11.67 4.35 16.62
CA ALA A 35 -10.87 5.39 15.96
C ALA A 35 -9.46 5.67 16.54
N ASP A 36 -9.05 5.06 17.66
CA ASP A 36 -7.88 5.53 18.41
C ASP A 36 -6.54 4.83 18.13
N ALA A 37 -6.37 4.23 16.94
CA ALA A 37 -5.07 3.77 16.48
C ALA A 37 -4.86 4.09 15.00
N HIS A 38 -4.27 5.24 14.68
CA HIS A 38 -4.14 5.75 13.30
C HIS A 38 -3.30 4.87 12.33
N SER A 39 -2.70 3.77 12.77
CA SER A 39 -2.09 2.74 11.91
C SER A 39 -2.96 1.49 11.71
N SER A 40 -4.00 1.32 12.52
CA SER A 40 -4.85 0.13 12.47
C SER A 40 -6.32 0.47 12.29
N ALA A 41 -6.97 -0.21 11.36
CA ALA A 41 -8.41 -0.15 11.21
C ALA A 41 -9.02 -1.52 11.51
N PHE A 42 -10.15 -1.53 12.20
CA PHE A 42 -10.95 -2.73 12.42
C PHE A 42 -12.34 -2.51 11.80
N ALA A 43 -12.83 -3.51 11.08
CA ALA A 43 -14.18 -3.51 10.53
C ALA A 43 -14.79 -4.90 10.70
N ARG A 44 -16.08 -4.93 11.03
CA ARG A 44 -16.86 -6.18 11.12
C ARG A 44 -18.10 -6.02 10.27
N ALA A 45 -18.33 -6.94 9.34
CA ALA A 45 -19.57 -7.01 8.56
C ALA A 45 -20.19 -8.39 8.71
N SER A 46 -21.53 -8.43 8.75
CA SER A 46 -22.29 -9.68 8.87
C SER A 46 -23.33 -9.76 7.76
N ALA A 47 -23.39 -10.90 7.07
CA ALA A 47 -24.44 -11.19 6.12
C ALA A 47 -25.72 -11.57 6.89
N ARG A 48 -26.84 -10.91 6.56
CA ARG A 48 -28.17 -11.29 7.08
C ARG A 48 -28.69 -12.50 6.30
N THR A 49 -28.11 -13.67 6.52
CA THR A 49 -28.66 -14.92 6.01
C THR A 49 -29.03 -15.80 7.19
N SER A 50 -30.33 -16.09 7.29
CA SER A 50 -30.91 -16.94 8.32
C SER A 50 -30.32 -18.35 8.23
N GLU A 51 -29.92 -18.89 9.38
CA GLU A 51 -29.87 -20.33 9.73
C GLU A 51 -28.55 -21.12 9.78
N THR A 52 -27.36 -20.55 9.52
CA THR A 52 -26.13 -21.22 10.00
C THR A 52 -25.19 -20.25 10.72
N LEU A 53 -25.00 -20.50 12.03
CA LEU A 53 -24.07 -19.78 12.91
C LEU A 53 -22.61 -20.11 12.56
N GLN A 54 -22.19 -19.83 11.32
CA GLN A 54 -20.78 -19.89 10.97
C GLN A 54 -20.05 -18.72 11.63
N SER A 55 -18.93 -19.00 12.30
CA SER A 55 -18.06 -17.97 12.86
C SER A 55 -17.60 -17.03 11.73
N PRO A 56 -17.52 -15.71 11.99
CA PRO A 56 -17.07 -14.77 10.98
C PRO A 56 -15.64 -15.09 10.54
N LEU A 57 -15.38 -15.01 9.24
CA LEU A 57 -14.04 -15.16 8.67
C LEU A 57 -13.15 -14.04 9.19
N ARG A 58 -12.03 -14.38 9.82
CA ARG A 58 -11.09 -13.38 10.35
C ARG A 58 -9.96 -13.14 9.37
N LEU A 59 -9.84 -11.91 8.89
CA LEU A 59 -8.80 -11.48 7.96
C LEU A 59 -7.93 -10.40 8.59
N ALA A 60 -6.65 -10.42 8.25
CA ALA A 60 -5.73 -9.36 8.58
C ALA A 60 -4.99 -8.85 7.33
N VAL A 61 -4.69 -7.56 7.28
CA VAL A 61 -3.76 -6.95 6.32
C VAL A 61 -2.62 -6.33 7.14
N TYR A 62 -1.38 -6.73 6.88
CA TYR A 62 -0.22 -6.28 7.65
C TYR A 62 0.93 -5.84 6.74
N GLY A 63 1.59 -4.76 7.14
CA GLY A 63 2.90 -4.39 6.63
C GLY A 63 3.04 -2.90 6.33
N GLU A 64 3.61 -2.52 5.19
CA GLU A 64 3.84 -1.14 4.81
C GLU A 64 2.61 -0.48 4.15
N GLY A 65 2.54 0.85 4.23
CA GLY A 65 1.43 1.63 3.70
C GLY A 65 1.34 1.68 2.17
N LEU A 66 0.61 0.74 1.58
CA LEU A 66 0.11 0.80 0.19
C LEU A 66 -1.07 1.79 0.04
N VAL A 67 -1.74 2.06 1.15
CA VAL A 67 -2.86 3.00 1.29
C VAL A 67 -2.41 4.24 2.05
N ALA A 68 -3.02 5.38 1.76
CA ALA A 68 -2.92 6.52 2.66
C ALA A 68 -3.47 6.11 4.04
N ALA A 69 -2.95 6.69 5.12
CA ALA A 69 -3.40 6.38 6.49
C ALA A 69 -4.95 6.41 6.63
N GLN A 70 -5.58 7.39 5.99
CA GLN A 70 -7.03 7.57 5.92
C GLN A 70 -7.76 6.43 5.16
N ALA A 71 -7.10 5.78 4.21
CA ALA A 71 -7.68 4.73 3.38
C ALA A 71 -7.60 3.32 4.00
N ALA A 72 -6.92 3.14 5.15
CA ALA A 72 -6.90 1.85 5.85
C ALA A 72 -8.29 1.42 6.33
N SER A 73 -9.11 2.36 6.82
CA SER A 73 -10.51 2.09 7.21
C SER A 73 -11.36 1.74 5.98
N ALA A 74 -11.16 2.43 4.87
CA ALA A 74 -11.84 2.13 3.61
C ALA A 74 -11.48 0.74 3.07
N LEU A 75 -10.23 0.30 3.21
CA LEU A 75 -9.81 -1.05 2.87
C LEU A 75 -10.49 -2.09 3.78
N ALA A 76 -10.46 -1.89 5.11
CA ALA A 76 -11.05 -2.80 6.07
C ALA A 76 -12.57 -2.99 5.85
N THR A 77 -13.28 -1.86 5.72
CA THR A 77 -14.73 -1.84 5.47
C THR A 77 -15.09 -2.41 4.10
N GLY A 78 -14.30 -2.10 3.06
CA GLY A 78 -14.47 -2.66 1.72
C GLY A 78 -14.31 -4.19 1.72
N LEU A 79 -13.28 -4.72 2.39
CA LEU A 79 -13.03 -6.16 2.47
C LEU A 79 -14.18 -6.86 3.22
N ALA A 80 -14.57 -6.33 4.37
CA ALA A 80 -15.66 -6.90 5.17
C ALA A 80 -16.97 -6.89 4.38
N SER A 81 -17.29 -5.79 3.70
CA SER A 81 -18.51 -5.64 2.91
C SER A 81 -18.52 -6.56 1.69
N ALA A 82 -17.40 -6.69 0.97
CA ALA A 82 -17.31 -7.56 -0.19
C ALA A 82 -17.44 -9.05 0.18
N ILE A 83 -16.89 -9.49 1.33
CA ILE A 83 -17.05 -10.86 1.81
C ILE A 83 -18.49 -11.11 2.28
N ALA A 84 -19.10 -10.12 2.96
CA ALA A 84 -20.52 -10.17 3.34
C ALA A 84 -21.44 -10.25 2.12
N ALA A 85 -21.16 -9.50 1.05
CA ALA A 85 -21.88 -9.57 -0.21
C ALA A 85 -21.74 -10.95 -0.88
N ALA A 86 -20.64 -11.65 -0.64
CA ALA A 86 -20.44 -13.03 -1.08
C ALA A 86 -21.08 -14.08 -0.14
N GLY A 87 -21.88 -13.65 0.84
CA GLY A 87 -22.64 -14.52 1.74
C GLY A 87 -21.89 -15.01 2.98
N GLN A 88 -20.77 -14.37 3.36
CA GLN A 88 -19.97 -14.78 4.51
C GLN A 88 -19.70 -13.60 5.45
N ALA A 89 -19.96 -13.76 6.75
CA ALA A 89 -19.58 -12.74 7.72
C ALA A 89 -18.04 -12.63 7.83
N ALA A 90 -17.52 -11.42 8.06
CA ALA A 90 -16.09 -11.19 8.14
C ALA A 90 -15.71 -10.15 9.20
N GLU A 91 -14.58 -10.40 9.86
CA GLU A 91 -13.86 -9.47 10.72
C GLU A 91 -12.52 -9.15 10.07
N VAL A 92 -12.24 -7.88 9.82
CA VAL A 92 -11.07 -7.44 9.10
C VAL A 92 -10.25 -6.49 9.98
N SER A 93 -8.99 -6.86 10.21
CA SER A 93 -7.99 -6.02 10.88
C SER A 93 -6.95 -5.55 9.88
N VAL A 94 -6.78 -4.24 9.70
CA VAL A 94 -5.73 -3.67 8.85
C VAL A 94 -4.69 -3.03 9.76
N CYS A 95 -3.40 -3.29 9.55
CA CYS A 95 -2.29 -2.69 10.29
C CYS A 95 -1.16 -2.33 9.31
N LEU A 96 -1.15 -1.07 8.87
CA LEU A 96 -0.26 -0.59 7.80
C LEU A 96 0.60 0.60 8.25
N PHE A 97 1.91 0.42 8.18
CA PHE A 97 2.92 1.35 8.68
C PHE A 97 3.54 2.17 7.56
N HIS A 98 3.62 3.49 7.73
CA HIS A 98 4.15 4.37 6.69
C HIS A 98 5.68 4.45 6.77
N GLY A 99 6.33 4.08 5.67
CA GLY A 99 7.78 4.27 5.51
C GLY A 99 8.63 3.27 6.29
N LEU A 100 8.04 2.19 6.81
CA LEU A 100 8.82 1.07 7.36
C LEU A 100 9.18 0.11 6.24
N THR A 101 10.42 -0.35 6.26
CA THR A 101 10.94 -1.42 5.40
C THR A 101 10.48 -2.79 5.87
N ALA A 102 10.56 -3.80 4.99
CA ALA A 102 10.36 -5.19 5.36
C ALA A 102 11.35 -5.63 6.43
N ALA A 103 12.59 -5.16 6.37
CA ALA A 103 13.61 -5.44 7.37
C ALA A 103 13.23 -4.90 8.77
N GLU A 104 12.76 -3.66 8.87
CA GLU A 104 12.30 -3.06 10.13
C GLU A 104 11.05 -3.78 10.67
N LEU A 105 10.07 -4.06 9.79
CA LEU A 105 8.87 -4.84 10.16
C LEU A 105 9.22 -6.24 10.69
N LEU A 106 10.26 -6.86 10.14
CA LEU A 106 10.74 -8.18 10.58
C LEU A 106 11.48 -8.09 11.91
N ALA A 107 12.38 -7.11 12.05
CA ALA A 107 13.17 -6.91 13.26
C ALA A 107 12.28 -6.68 14.48
N ASP A 108 11.22 -5.88 14.29
CA ASP A 108 10.28 -5.53 15.36
C ASP A 108 8.97 -6.34 15.29
N ALA A 109 8.96 -7.49 14.60
CA ALA A 109 7.78 -8.33 14.44
C ALA A 109 7.20 -8.84 15.78
N ASP A 110 8.03 -8.94 16.82
CA ASP A 110 7.65 -9.35 18.17
C ASP A 110 7.35 -8.16 19.11
N SER A 111 7.48 -6.92 18.64
CA SER A 111 7.24 -5.72 19.45
C SER A 111 5.76 -5.58 19.85
N GLN A 112 5.53 -5.14 21.09
CA GLN A 112 4.18 -4.78 21.57
C GLN A 112 3.64 -3.50 20.93
N THR A 113 4.52 -2.66 20.39
CA THR A 113 4.13 -1.42 19.73
C THR A 113 5.22 -1.03 18.74
N LEU A 114 4.84 -1.08 17.46
CA LEU A 114 5.57 -0.49 16.36
C LEU A 114 5.18 0.96 16.18
N ARG A 115 6.16 1.80 15.80
CA ARG A 115 5.93 3.19 15.45
C ARG A 115 6.46 3.44 14.05
N ASP A 116 5.64 4.05 13.19
CA ASP A 116 6.04 4.39 11.83
C ASP A 116 6.69 5.77 11.73
N LEU A 117 7.13 6.16 10.52
CA LEU A 117 7.77 7.47 10.28
C LEU A 117 6.84 8.68 10.48
N ARG A 118 5.52 8.46 10.52
CA ARG A 118 4.53 9.50 10.84
C ARG A 118 4.21 9.52 12.34
N GLY A 119 4.89 8.70 13.13
CA GLY A 119 4.72 8.58 14.56
C GLY A 119 3.48 7.79 14.99
N ARG A 120 2.75 7.18 14.04
CA ARG A 120 1.56 6.36 14.30
C ARG A 120 1.98 5.03 14.92
N ARG A 121 1.12 4.46 15.77
CA ARG A 121 1.42 3.26 16.54
C ARG A 121 0.50 2.10 16.15
N GLY A 122 1.02 0.88 16.19
CA GLY A 122 0.28 -0.36 15.95
C GLY A 122 1.03 -1.57 16.51
N PRO A 123 0.38 -2.75 16.59
CA PRO A 123 1.04 -3.96 17.08
C PRO A 123 2.08 -4.51 16.09
N GLY A 124 3.11 -5.17 16.60
CA GLY A 124 3.98 -6.04 15.79
C GLY A 124 3.22 -7.24 15.25
N LEU A 125 3.76 -7.88 14.20
CA LEU A 125 3.12 -9.02 13.53
C LEU A 125 2.68 -10.11 14.52
N ARG A 126 3.55 -10.56 15.43
CA ARG A 126 3.22 -11.63 16.38
C ARG A 126 2.09 -11.25 17.33
N GLN A 127 2.05 -9.99 17.76
CA GLN A 127 0.99 -9.50 18.61
C GLN A 127 -0.34 -9.41 17.85
N LEU A 128 -0.32 -8.94 16.60
CA LEU A 128 -1.51 -8.95 15.75
C LEU A 128 -2.05 -10.39 15.60
N LEU A 129 -1.18 -11.35 15.30
CA LEU A 129 -1.55 -12.75 15.13
C LEU A 129 -2.10 -13.38 16.42
N SER A 130 -1.51 -13.08 17.57
CA SER A 130 -1.97 -13.65 18.85
C SER A 130 -3.30 -13.06 19.32
N GLN A 131 -3.52 -11.77 19.09
CA GLN A 131 -4.73 -11.05 19.50
C GLN A 131 -5.90 -11.29 18.56
N GLN A 132 -5.68 -11.14 17.25
CA GLN A 132 -6.75 -11.19 16.26
C GLN A 132 -6.99 -12.61 15.74
N ARG A 133 -5.98 -13.49 15.82
CA ARG A 133 -6.03 -14.87 15.31
C ARG A 133 -6.66 -14.95 13.90
N PRO A 134 -6.12 -14.20 12.93
CA PRO A 134 -6.66 -14.20 11.58
C PRO A 134 -6.52 -15.60 10.97
N GLU A 135 -7.51 -15.99 10.18
CA GLU A 135 -7.47 -17.20 9.35
C GLU A 135 -6.77 -16.92 8.02
N VAL A 136 -6.84 -15.66 7.58
CA VAL A 136 -6.22 -15.17 6.34
C VAL A 136 -5.39 -13.92 6.65
N LEU A 137 -4.13 -13.90 6.24
CA LEU A 137 -3.26 -12.72 6.32
C LEU A 137 -2.84 -12.26 4.93
N PHE A 138 -3.08 -11.00 4.61
CA PHE A 138 -2.45 -10.30 3.49
C PHE A 138 -1.20 -9.57 3.99
N LEU A 139 -0.05 -9.87 3.40
CA LEU A 139 1.22 -9.27 3.74
C LEU A 139 1.68 -8.35 2.61
N VAL A 140 1.98 -7.10 2.95
CA VAL A 140 2.42 -6.07 2.00
C VAL A 140 3.68 -5.42 2.55
N ALA A 141 4.84 -5.67 1.98
CA ALA A 141 6.08 -4.98 2.39
C ALA A 141 7.11 -5.04 1.27
N GLY A 142 8.15 -4.19 1.34
CA GLY A 142 9.29 -4.21 0.42
C GLY A 142 9.43 -2.97 -0.46
N SER A 143 8.35 -2.21 -0.67
CA SER A 143 8.38 -1.00 -1.51
C SER A 143 9.30 0.07 -0.93
N CYS A 144 9.31 0.23 0.39
CA CYS A 144 10.22 1.14 1.08
C CYS A 144 11.68 0.70 0.96
N ASP A 145 11.95 -0.61 1.04
CA ASP A 145 13.28 -1.20 0.90
C ASP A 145 13.89 -0.83 -0.45
N LEU A 146 13.12 -0.94 -1.54
CA LEU A 146 13.60 -0.61 -2.88
C LEU A 146 14.01 0.86 -3.04
N GLY A 147 13.42 1.75 -2.23
CA GLY A 147 13.73 3.17 -2.17
C GLY A 147 15.07 3.49 -1.51
N LEU A 148 15.67 2.54 -0.79
CA LEU A 148 16.99 2.72 -0.18
C LEU A 148 18.08 2.59 -1.25
N ARG A 149 19.10 3.46 -1.16
CA ARG A 149 20.16 3.55 -2.17
C ARG A 149 20.90 2.22 -2.33
N ASP A 150 21.24 1.63 -1.20
CA ASP A 150 22.15 0.49 -1.12
C ASP A 150 21.41 -0.84 -0.89
N ALA A 151 20.07 -0.82 -0.78
CA ALA A 151 19.29 -2.04 -0.64
C ALA A 151 19.24 -2.81 -1.96
N SER A 152 19.51 -4.10 -1.85
CA SER A 152 19.34 -5.05 -2.95
C SER A 152 17.91 -5.64 -2.96
N PRO A 153 17.39 -6.03 -4.15
CA PRO A 153 16.16 -6.84 -4.23
C PRO A 153 16.19 -8.08 -3.33
N ASP A 154 17.36 -8.71 -3.18
CA ASP A 154 17.56 -9.92 -2.38
C ASP A 154 17.37 -9.67 -0.87
N GLU A 155 17.81 -8.52 -0.36
CA GLU A 155 17.60 -8.14 1.05
C GLU A 155 16.11 -7.91 1.37
N ALA A 156 15.40 -7.24 0.47
CA ALA A 156 13.95 -7.03 0.60
C ALA A 156 13.22 -8.38 0.57
N MET A 157 13.59 -9.28 -0.35
CA MET A 157 13.06 -10.64 -0.42
C MET A 157 13.37 -11.46 0.84
N GLY A 158 14.61 -11.42 1.32
CA GLY A 158 15.02 -12.14 2.54
C GLY A 158 14.20 -11.71 3.75
N SER A 159 13.92 -10.41 3.88
CA SER A 159 13.09 -9.85 4.95
C SER A 159 11.62 -10.28 4.80
N LEU A 160 11.08 -10.26 3.58
CA LEU A 160 9.74 -10.76 3.27
C LEU A 160 9.59 -12.26 3.59
N HIS A 161 10.58 -13.08 3.24
CA HIS A 161 10.58 -14.51 3.58
C HIS A 161 10.55 -14.71 5.10
N GLY A 162 11.33 -13.91 5.85
CA GLY A 162 11.31 -13.93 7.31
C GLY A 162 9.93 -13.59 7.89
N LEU A 163 9.27 -12.56 7.34
CA LEU A 163 7.92 -12.15 7.75
C LEU A 163 6.88 -13.25 7.48
N VAL A 164 6.90 -13.84 6.28
CA VAL A 164 5.98 -14.92 5.90
C VAL A 164 6.18 -16.15 6.78
N ARG A 165 7.44 -16.54 7.06
CA ARG A 165 7.73 -17.66 7.96
C ARG A 165 7.17 -17.41 9.36
N LYS A 166 7.31 -16.19 9.89
CA LYS A 166 6.70 -15.81 11.18
C LYS A 166 5.16 -15.87 11.12
N ALA A 167 4.56 -15.44 10.01
CA ALA A 167 3.10 -15.47 9.84
C ALA A 167 2.53 -16.89 9.74
N GLN A 168 3.16 -17.76 8.96
CA GLN A 168 2.73 -19.14 8.71
C GLN A 168 2.78 -20.01 9.98
N ALA A 169 3.55 -19.62 11.00
CA ALA A 169 3.56 -20.29 12.30
C ALA A 169 2.23 -20.13 13.08
N SER A 170 1.36 -19.20 12.69
CA SER A 170 0.11 -18.91 13.42
C SER A 170 -1.10 -18.65 12.53
N THR A 171 -0.91 -18.54 11.21
CA THR A 171 -1.98 -18.27 10.24
C THR A 171 -2.03 -19.38 9.20
N PRO A 172 -3.19 -20.04 9.01
CA PRO A 172 -3.33 -21.09 8.01
C PRO A 172 -3.05 -20.62 6.57
N LEU A 173 -3.49 -19.41 6.22
CA LEU A 173 -3.40 -18.90 4.86
C LEU A 173 -2.76 -17.51 4.81
N VAL A 174 -1.63 -17.40 4.12
CA VAL A 174 -0.88 -16.14 3.94
C VAL A 174 -0.82 -15.79 2.46
N PHE A 175 -1.35 -14.62 2.10
CA PHE A 175 -1.20 -14.00 0.79
C PHE A 175 -0.10 -12.94 0.85
N VAL A 176 0.93 -13.08 0.03
CA VAL A 176 1.93 -12.06 -0.20
C VAL A 176 1.49 -11.21 -1.38
N MET A 177 1.30 -9.91 -1.15
CA MET A 177 0.94 -8.99 -2.20
C MET A 177 2.19 -8.52 -2.93
N ALA A 178 2.14 -8.49 -4.26
CA ALA A 178 3.19 -7.92 -5.07
C ALA A 178 3.36 -6.44 -4.75
N LEU A 179 4.60 -5.95 -4.92
CA LEU A 179 4.88 -4.53 -4.81
C LEU A 179 4.12 -3.79 -5.92
N PRO A 180 3.27 -2.81 -5.57
CA PRO A 180 2.41 -2.14 -6.54
C PRO A 180 3.24 -1.33 -7.52
N ASP A 181 2.78 -1.27 -8.76
CA ASP A 181 3.33 -0.32 -9.71
C ASP A 181 2.95 1.10 -9.30
N ILE A 182 3.95 1.88 -8.91
CA ILE A 182 3.80 3.31 -8.70
C ILE A 182 4.14 3.93 -10.04
N SER A 183 3.17 4.50 -10.76
CA SER A 183 3.38 4.86 -12.17
C SER A 183 4.48 5.89 -12.39
N LYS A 184 4.96 5.84 -13.64
CA LYS A 184 5.83 6.82 -14.30
C LYS A 184 5.41 8.27 -14.06
N SER A 185 4.14 8.59 -13.82
CA SER A 185 3.69 9.98 -13.64
C SER A 185 4.36 10.71 -12.46
N THR A 186 4.74 9.99 -11.41
CA THR A 186 5.56 10.55 -10.30
C THR A 186 7.04 10.21 -10.43
N GLN A 187 7.37 9.10 -11.09
CA GLN A 187 8.74 8.61 -11.23
C GLN A 187 9.55 9.22 -12.39
N CYS A 188 8.92 9.67 -13.49
CA CYS A 188 9.60 10.31 -14.62
C CYS A 188 10.27 11.65 -14.25
N ALA A 189 9.88 12.27 -13.12
CA ALA A 189 10.56 13.45 -12.59
C ALA A 189 11.83 13.10 -11.76
N SER A 190 12.09 11.82 -11.51
CA SER A 190 13.19 11.33 -10.70
C SER A 190 14.09 10.42 -11.53
N LEU A 191 15.40 10.71 -11.55
CA LEU A 191 16.43 9.89 -12.20
C LEU A 191 16.44 8.44 -11.71
N LEU A 192 15.84 8.16 -10.56
CA LEU A 192 15.73 6.82 -9.97
C LEU A 192 14.54 6.02 -10.49
N GLY A 193 13.63 6.60 -11.28
CA GLY A 193 12.38 5.95 -11.69
C GLY A 193 12.58 4.60 -12.38
N ALA A 194 13.42 4.58 -13.43
CA ALA A 194 13.73 3.35 -14.15
C ALA A 194 14.43 2.30 -13.26
N THR A 195 15.35 2.72 -12.39
CA THR A 195 16.03 1.83 -11.44
C THR A 195 15.05 1.22 -10.43
N LEU A 196 14.12 2.01 -9.90
CA LEU A 196 13.11 1.52 -8.96
C LEU A 196 12.12 0.56 -9.62
N ALA A 197 11.69 0.85 -10.85
CA ALA A 197 10.86 -0.06 -11.63
C ALA A 197 11.58 -1.40 -11.88
N ALA A 198 12.84 -1.36 -12.33
CA ALA A 198 13.64 -2.56 -12.55
C ALA A 198 13.83 -3.38 -11.25
N ARG A 199 14.15 -2.71 -10.13
CA ARG A 199 14.25 -3.36 -8.81
C ARG A 199 12.92 -4.00 -8.39
N ARG A 200 11.80 -3.32 -8.62
CA ARG A 200 10.46 -3.83 -8.30
C ARG A 200 10.11 -5.07 -9.12
N HIS A 201 10.34 -5.04 -10.43
CA HIS A 201 10.13 -6.20 -11.29
C HIS A 201 11.01 -7.38 -10.87
N ALA A 202 12.29 -7.13 -10.54
CA ALA A 202 13.18 -8.17 -10.04
C ALA A 202 12.68 -8.79 -8.73
N THR A 203 12.28 -7.96 -7.75
CA THR A 203 11.72 -8.45 -6.48
C THR A 203 10.41 -9.21 -6.68
N ASN A 204 9.47 -8.70 -7.50
CA ASN A 204 8.21 -9.38 -7.77
C ASN A 204 8.43 -10.73 -8.50
N ALA A 205 9.36 -10.79 -9.45
CA ALA A 205 9.72 -12.04 -10.13
C ALA A 205 10.31 -13.07 -9.15
N GLY A 206 11.22 -12.63 -8.28
CA GLY A 206 11.80 -13.47 -7.23
C GLY A 206 10.74 -13.96 -6.22
N LEU A 207 9.77 -13.12 -5.87
CA LEU A 207 8.65 -13.50 -5.00
C LEU A 207 7.76 -14.57 -5.65
N VAL A 208 7.45 -14.45 -6.94
CA VAL A 208 6.66 -15.47 -7.66
C VAL A 208 7.39 -16.81 -7.64
N GLN A 209 8.67 -16.83 -8.05
CA GLN A 209 9.48 -18.05 -8.07
C GLN A 209 9.60 -18.70 -6.68
N TRP A 210 9.74 -17.88 -5.63
CA TRP A 210 9.81 -18.38 -4.27
C TRP A 210 8.47 -18.95 -3.79
N ILE A 211 7.36 -18.29 -4.12
CA ILE A 211 6.03 -18.69 -3.66
C ILE A 211 5.62 -20.06 -4.20
N ASP A 212 6.05 -20.41 -5.42
CA ASP A 212 5.86 -21.76 -6.00
C ASP A 212 6.44 -22.87 -5.12
N ASN A 213 7.43 -22.55 -4.28
CA ASN A 213 8.09 -23.46 -3.35
C ASN A 213 7.63 -23.27 -1.89
N SER A 214 6.55 -22.51 -1.66
CA SER A 214 6.06 -22.16 -0.32
C SER A 214 4.58 -22.52 -0.16
N THR A 215 4.08 -22.53 1.09
CA THR A 215 2.64 -22.62 1.35
C THR A 215 1.91 -21.29 1.22
N ALA A 216 2.64 -20.17 1.10
CA ALA A 216 2.04 -18.86 0.87
C ALA A 216 1.46 -18.77 -0.55
N LYS A 217 0.61 -17.78 -0.77
CA LYS A 217 0.01 -17.50 -2.08
C LYS A 217 0.40 -16.10 -2.53
N TRP A 218 0.58 -15.93 -3.83
CA TRP A 218 0.89 -14.63 -4.41
C TRP A 218 -0.36 -13.95 -4.95
N ILE A 219 -0.41 -12.61 -4.85
CA ILE A 219 -1.42 -11.80 -5.51
C ILE A 219 -0.83 -10.49 -6.04
N ASN A 220 -1.20 -10.11 -7.24
CA ASN A 220 -0.77 -8.84 -7.84
C ASN A 220 -1.84 -7.75 -7.67
N PRO A 221 -1.71 -6.82 -6.71
CA PRO A 221 -2.65 -5.71 -6.60
C PRO A 221 -2.65 -4.81 -7.85
N ALA A 222 -1.55 -4.70 -8.59
CA ALA A 222 -1.50 -3.88 -9.81
C ALA A 222 -2.37 -4.46 -10.93
N ALA A 223 -2.55 -5.78 -10.99
CA ALA A 223 -3.48 -6.41 -11.92
C ALA A 223 -4.95 -6.21 -11.52
N LEU A 224 -5.21 -5.99 -10.23
CA LEU A 224 -6.55 -5.74 -9.72
C LEU A 224 -6.91 -4.25 -9.82
N LEU A 225 -5.97 -3.36 -9.56
CA LEU A 225 -6.16 -1.92 -9.63
C LEU A 225 -4.86 -1.28 -10.11
N PRO A 226 -4.66 -1.13 -11.44
CA PRO A 226 -3.43 -0.57 -11.98
C PRO A 226 -3.30 0.90 -11.60
N HIS A 227 -2.06 1.35 -11.36
CA HIS A 227 -1.73 2.77 -11.26
C HIS A 227 -1.56 3.33 -12.67
N GLY A 228 -2.68 3.56 -13.35
CA GLY A 228 -2.72 4.13 -14.70
C GLY A 228 -3.45 5.48 -14.72
N PRO A 229 -3.33 6.25 -15.81
CA PRO A 229 -4.05 7.52 -15.98
C PRO A 229 -5.55 7.41 -15.72
N ARG A 230 -6.17 6.29 -16.15
CA ARG A 230 -7.60 6.01 -15.92
C ARG A 230 -7.94 5.86 -14.44
N SER A 231 -7.19 5.05 -13.70
CA SER A 231 -7.41 4.87 -12.26
C SER A 231 -7.16 6.15 -11.47
N VAL A 232 -6.17 6.95 -11.88
CA VAL A 232 -5.92 8.28 -11.28
C VAL A 232 -7.08 9.23 -11.56
N ALA A 233 -7.57 9.30 -12.80
CA ALA A 233 -8.73 10.11 -13.18
C ALA A 233 -10.03 9.68 -12.48
N ALA A 234 -10.18 8.37 -12.21
CA ALA A 234 -11.28 7.82 -11.40
C ALA A 234 -11.14 8.10 -9.89
N GLY A 235 -10.09 8.82 -9.47
CA GLY A 235 -9.85 9.17 -8.08
C GLY A 235 -9.46 7.96 -7.21
N CYS A 236 -8.94 6.88 -7.79
CA CYS A 236 -8.49 5.70 -7.04
C CYS A 236 -7.13 5.90 -6.35
N TRP A 237 -6.38 6.92 -6.76
CA TRP A 237 -5.02 7.17 -6.30
C TRP A 237 -4.86 8.61 -5.82
N ASP A 238 -4.21 8.78 -4.68
CA ASP A 238 -3.73 10.07 -4.15
C ASP A 238 -2.20 10.06 -4.23
N SER A 239 -1.67 10.64 -5.32
CA SER A 239 -0.25 10.53 -5.70
C SER A 239 0.17 9.07 -5.94
N HIS A 240 0.90 8.48 -4.99
CA HIS A 240 1.43 7.10 -5.06
C HIS A 240 0.73 6.16 -4.07
N LEU A 241 -0.24 6.68 -3.30
CA LEU A 241 -0.99 5.93 -2.30
C LEU A 241 -2.42 5.73 -2.80
N LEU A 242 -3.06 4.63 -2.39
CA LEU A 242 -4.49 4.48 -2.67
C LEU A 242 -5.30 5.53 -1.91
N SER A 243 -6.28 6.12 -2.62
CA SER A 243 -7.34 6.90 -2.01
C SER A 243 -8.33 5.99 -1.27
N GLU A 244 -9.28 6.56 -0.53
CA GLU A 244 -10.36 5.76 0.06
C GLU A 244 -11.19 5.03 -1.02
N ASN A 245 -11.46 5.69 -2.15
CA ASN A 245 -12.17 5.08 -3.27
C ASN A 245 -11.37 3.91 -3.87
N GLY A 246 -10.07 4.11 -4.10
CA GLY A 246 -9.20 3.05 -4.61
C GLY A 246 -9.07 1.88 -3.64
N ALA A 247 -9.00 2.13 -2.33
CA ALA A 247 -8.97 1.08 -1.32
C ALA A 247 -10.25 0.23 -1.31
N ARG A 248 -11.44 0.82 -1.49
CA ARG A 248 -12.70 0.08 -1.61
C ARG A 248 -12.73 -0.78 -2.87
N ILE A 249 -12.38 -0.19 -4.02
CA ILE A 249 -12.35 -0.91 -5.31
C ILE A 249 -11.33 -2.06 -5.27
N LEU A 250 -10.14 -1.82 -4.71
CA LEU A 250 -9.15 -2.87 -4.53
C LEU A 250 -9.70 -3.97 -3.63
N ALA A 251 -10.35 -3.65 -2.52
CA ALA A 251 -10.93 -4.64 -1.61
C ALA A 251 -11.93 -5.57 -2.31
N GLU A 252 -12.87 -5.00 -3.06
CA GLU A 252 -13.87 -5.75 -3.83
C GLU A 252 -13.21 -6.72 -4.81
N ARG A 253 -12.26 -6.23 -5.61
CA ARG A 253 -11.54 -7.03 -6.60
C ARG A 253 -10.64 -8.08 -5.94
N LEU A 254 -10.03 -7.75 -4.81
CA LEU A 254 -9.21 -8.68 -4.03
C LEU A 254 -10.06 -9.85 -3.54
N VAL A 255 -11.22 -9.56 -2.94
CA VAL A 255 -12.15 -10.60 -2.45
C VAL A 255 -12.62 -11.50 -3.58
N LEU A 256 -13.03 -10.95 -4.72
CA LEU A 256 -13.41 -11.75 -5.89
C LEU A 256 -12.29 -12.69 -6.33
N SER A 257 -11.04 -12.23 -6.28
CA SER A 257 -9.87 -13.02 -6.68
C SER A 257 -9.49 -14.12 -5.68
N VAL A 258 -9.62 -13.88 -4.37
CA VAL A 258 -9.06 -14.75 -3.32
C VAL A 258 -10.08 -15.60 -2.60
N LEU A 259 -11.34 -15.19 -2.56
CA LEU A 259 -12.37 -15.89 -1.79
C LEU A 259 -12.56 -17.37 -2.20
N PRO A 260 -12.54 -17.74 -3.49
CA PRO A 260 -12.60 -19.15 -3.87
C PRO A 260 -11.46 -19.98 -3.27
N ARG A 261 -10.23 -19.40 -3.22
CA ARG A 261 -9.06 -20.07 -2.64
C ARG A 261 -9.14 -20.16 -1.12
N ILE A 262 -9.67 -19.12 -0.47
CA ILE A 262 -9.92 -19.12 0.98
C ILE A 262 -10.90 -20.26 1.33
N ARG A 263 -12.03 -20.34 0.63
CA ARG A 263 -13.05 -21.39 0.85
C ARG A 263 -12.46 -22.78 0.67
N ALA A 264 -11.77 -23.03 -0.45
CA ALA A 264 -11.12 -24.30 -0.70
C ALA A 264 -10.13 -24.67 0.42
N THR A 265 -9.30 -23.72 0.88
CA THR A 265 -8.31 -24.00 1.94
C THR A 265 -8.98 -24.31 3.29
N LEU A 266 -10.04 -23.59 3.64
CA LEU A 266 -10.74 -23.77 4.92
C LEU A 266 -11.59 -25.05 4.95
N GLU A 267 -12.20 -25.42 3.83
CA GLU A 267 -12.97 -26.67 3.69
C GLU A 267 -12.06 -27.90 3.70
N HIS A 268 -10.92 -27.84 3.01
CA HIS A 268 -9.99 -28.98 2.89
C HIS A 268 -9.01 -29.08 4.07
N GLY A 269 -8.87 -28.05 4.90
CA GLY A 269 -8.04 -28.06 6.11
C GLY A 269 -8.43 -29.12 7.15
N GLY A 270 -9.60 -29.77 7.00
CA GLY A 270 -10.03 -30.90 7.82
C GLY A 270 -9.58 -32.29 7.31
N ALA A 271 -9.14 -32.41 6.06
CA ALA A 271 -8.69 -33.67 5.49
C ALA A 271 -7.72 -33.40 4.33
N SER A 272 -6.42 -33.59 4.55
CA SER A 272 -5.41 -33.55 3.49
C SER A 272 -5.69 -34.60 2.42
N GLN A 273 -6.48 -34.23 1.42
CA GLN A 273 -6.48 -34.88 0.12
C GLN A 273 -5.90 -33.90 -0.90
N VAL A 274 -4.90 -34.38 -1.62
CA VAL A 274 -4.25 -33.72 -2.74
C VAL A 274 -5.31 -33.53 -3.83
N THR A 275 -5.92 -32.35 -3.91
CA THR A 275 -6.85 -32.01 -5.00
C THR A 275 -6.08 -31.38 -6.15
N THR A 276 -6.31 -31.95 -7.32
CA THR A 276 -5.85 -31.53 -8.63
C THR A 276 -6.40 -30.15 -8.97
N GLU A 277 -5.48 -29.19 -9.11
CA GLU A 277 -5.49 -28.02 -10.00
C GLU A 277 -6.87 -27.54 -10.51
N THR A 278 -7.53 -26.68 -9.74
CA THR A 278 -8.53 -25.74 -10.30
C THR A 278 -7.82 -24.78 -11.25
N GLN A 279 -8.09 -24.91 -12.54
CA GLN A 279 -7.55 -24.07 -13.61
C GLN A 279 -7.78 -22.57 -13.30
N LEU A 280 -6.68 -21.87 -13.13
CA LEU A 280 -6.62 -20.41 -13.21
C LEU A 280 -7.11 -19.96 -14.60
N PRO A 281 -7.67 -18.74 -14.74
CA PRO A 281 -7.84 -18.14 -16.06
C PRO A 281 -6.51 -18.24 -16.83
N SER A 282 -6.56 -18.60 -18.11
CA SER A 282 -5.36 -18.84 -18.89
C SER A 282 -4.46 -17.60 -18.87
N LEU A 283 -3.14 -17.82 -18.89
CA LEU A 283 -2.16 -16.75 -19.00
C LEU A 283 -2.51 -15.80 -20.15
N ASP A 284 -3.07 -16.33 -21.24
CA ASP A 284 -3.56 -15.54 -22.39
C ASP A 284 -4.68 -14.56 -22.00
N ALA A 285 -5.67 -14.97 -21.20
CA ALA A 285 -6.75 -14.08 -20.75
C ALA A 285 -6.23 -12.95 -19.84
N PHE A 286 -5.15 -13.22 -19.09
CA PHE A 286 -4.48 -12.21 -18.29
C PHE A 286 -3.64 -11.28 -19.16
N MET A 287 -2.85 -11.81 -20.11
CA MET A 287 -2.03 -11.03 -21.03
C MET A 287 -2.85 -10.18 -22.00
N GLU A 288 -4.04 -10.63 -22.40
CA GLU A 288 -4.96 -9.86 -23.25
C GLU A 288 -5.45 -8.58 -22.53
N ALA A 289 -5.68 -8.67 -21.21
CA ALA A 289 -6.05 -7.50 -20.40
C ALA A 289 -4.92 -6.47 -20.29
N PHE A 290 -3.65 -6.90 -20.35
CA PHE A 290 -2.48 -6.00 -20.37
C PHE A 290 -2.19 -5.43 -21.76
N ARG A 291 -2.36 -6.21 -22.83
CA ARG A 291 -2.16 -5.74 -24.22
C ARG A 291 -3.09 -4.59 -24.59
N LEU A 292 -4.33 -4.63 -24.12
CA LEU A 292 -5.29 -3.53 -24.32
C LEU A 292 -4.92 -2.22 -23.62
N GLU A 293 -4.02 -2.26 -22.63
CA GLU A 293 -3.47 -1.06 -21.99
C GLU A 293 -2.18 -0.59 -22.66
N ASP A 294 -1.29 -1.51 -23.04
CA ASP A 294 -0.05 -1.19 -23.78
C ASP A 294 -0.33 -0.61 -25.18
N ASP A 295 -1.32 -1.13 -25.90
CA ASP A 295 -1.71 -0.61 -27.23
C ASP A 295 -2.38 0.77 -27.14
N ALA A 296 -2.99 1.11 -25.99
CA ALA A 296 -3.53 2.44 -25.73
C ALA A 296 -2.44 3.46 -25.31
N GLU A 297 -1.31 2.99 -24.74
CA GLU A 297 -0.14 3.83 -24.44
C GLU A 297 0.81 3.97 -25.64
N ALA A 298 0.84 2.99 -26.56
CA ALA A 298 1.65 3.06 -27.78
C ALA A 298 1.22 4.19 -28.74
N ASP A 299 -0.07 4.54 -28.74
CA ASP A 299 -0.59 5.67 -29.52
C ASP A 299 -0.16 7.04 -28.95
N ASP A 300 0.15 7.14 -27.65
CA ASP A 300 0.73 8.35 -27.02
C ASP A 300 2.27 8.40 -27.16
N ALA A 301 2.91 7.31 -27.58
CA ALA A 301 4.36 7.19 -27.70
C ALA A 301 4.92 7.56 -29.10
N ASN A 302 4.11 8.12 -30.00
CA ASN A 302 4.58 8.66 -31.27
C ASN A 302 5.32 10.01 -31.10
N VAL A 303 6.25 10.07 -30.16
CA VAL A 303 7.22 11.15 -29.94
C VAL A 303 8.57 10.65 -30.47
N GLN A 304 8.80 10.81 -31.77
CA GLN A 304 10.06 10.44 -32.45
C GLN A 304 11.29 11.27 -32.05
N ASP A 305 11.27 12.01 -30.94
CA ASP A 305 12.35 12.90 -30.50
C ASP A 305 12.97 12.44 -29.16
N PHE A 306 13.44 11.19 -29.10
CA PHE A 306 14.24 10.74 -27.95
C PHE A 306 15.64 11.36 -28.02
N LYS A 307 15.84 12.48 -27.31
CA LYS A 307 17.19 13.04 -27.08
C LYS A 307 18.01 12.08 -26.20
N PRO A 308 19.33 11.96 -26.46
CA PRO A 308 20.22 11.11 -25.68
C PRO A 308 20.17 11.45 -24.18
N PRO A 309 20.50 10.50 -23.30
CA PRO A 309 20.45 10.70 -21.85
C PRO A 309 21.21 11.96 -21.47
N SER A 310 20.56 12.79 -20.65
CA SER A 310 21.15 13.96 -20.02
C SER A 310 22.57 13.66 -19.53
N PRO A 311 23.58 14.47 -19.88
CA PRO A 311 24.96 14.22 -19.44
C PRO A 311 25.04 14.07 -17.92
N ALA A 312 25.93 13.21 -17.43
CA ALA A 312 25.98 12.78 -16.02
C ALA A 312 25.97 13.92 -14.99
N TRP A 313 26.56 15.08 -15.33
CA TRP A 313 26.56 16.26 -14.45
C TRP A 313 25.15 16.87 -14.24
N GLU A 314 24.24 16.71 -15.21
CA GLU A 314 22.86 17.20 -15.16
C GLU A 314 22.05 16.39 -14.14
N ALA A 315 22.33 15.08 -14.09
CA ALA A 315 21.78 14.18 -13.08
C ALA A 315 22.25 14.55 -11.66
N ASP A 316 23.55 14.79 -11.49
CA ASP A 316 24.12 15.24 -10.21
C ASP A 316 23.56 16.59 -9.76
N ALA A 317 23.42 17.53 -10.69
CA ALA A 317 22.84 18.86 -10.41
C ALA A 317 21.37 18.76 -9.98
N ALA A 318 20.57 17.93 -10.66
CA ALA A 318 19.18 17.69 -10.30
C ALA A 318 19.04 17.04 -8.92
N ILE A 319 19.93 16.10 -8.56
CA ILE A 319 19.96 15.47 -7.23
C ILE A 319 20.28 16.50 -6.14
N VAL A 320 21.28 17.37 -6.36
CA VAL A 320 21.63 18.43 -5.39
C VAL A 320 20.46 19.41 -5.21
N LEU A 321 19.78 19.78 -6.30
CA LEU A 321 18.60 20.64 -6.28
C LEU A 321 17.41 20.01 -5.55
N GLN A 322 17.09 18.75 -5.86
CA GLN A 322 16.02 18.01 -5.17
C GLN A 322 16.31 17.85 -3.67
N ARG A 323 17.57 17.61 -3.28
CA ARG A 323 17.97 17.53 -1.86
C ARG A 323 17.85 18.87 -1.15
N GLY A 324 18.28 19.96 -1.79
CA GLY A 324 18.12 21.31 -1.27
C GLY A 324 16.64 21.65 -1.07
N LEU A 325 15.81 21.36 -2.07
CA LEU A 325 14.36 21.55 -2.00
C LEU A 325 13.71 20.71 -0.89
N ARG A 326 14.05 19.41 -0.76
CA ARG A 326 13.48 18.54 0.29
C ARG A 326 13.83 19.01 1.70
N ARG A 327 15.05 19.52 1.94
CA ARG A 327 15.45 20.09 3.23
C ARG A 327 14.70 21.38 3.56
N VAL A 328 14.27 22.12 2.54
CA VAL A 328 13.56 23.40 2.68
C VAL A 328 12.04 23.21 2.73
N CYS A 329 11.50 22.14 2.13
CA CYS A 329 10.07 21.86 2.09
C CYS A 329 9.42 21.57 3.46
N THR A 330 10.21 21.35 4.50
CA THR A 330 9.70 21.16 5.87
C THR A 330 9.51 22.48 6.63
N TRP A 331 9.99 23.63 6.12
CA TRP A 331 9.99 24.91 6.84
C TRP A 331 9.55 26.10 5.97
N GLY A 332 8.62 26.91 6.49
CA GLY A 332 8.26 28.23 5.93
C GLY A 332 7.20 28.23 4.82
N SER A 333 6.80 29.44 4.38
CA SER A 333 5.78 29.67 3.35
C SER A 333 6.25 29.30 1.94
N ARG A 334 5.33 29.08 0.99
CA ARG A 334 5.65 28.77 -0.42
C ARG A 334 6.66 29.74 -1.03
N SER A 335 6.51 31.04 -0.74
CA SER A 335 7.39 32.11 -1.22
C SER A 335 8.82 31.98 -0.67
N TYR A 336 8.97 31.59 0.60
CA TYR A 336 10.27 31.34 1.22
C TYR A 336 10.98 30.12 0.61
N ARG A 337 10.23 29.04 0.36
CA ARG A 337 10.75 27.84 -0.29
C ARG A 337 11.25 28.11 -1.71
N LEU A 338 10.49 28.89 -2.48
CA LEU A 338 10.89 29.36 -3.82
C LEU A 338 12.13 30.24 -3.79
N ALA A 339 12.26 31.14 -2.81
CA ALA A 339 13.44 32.00 -2.67
C ALA A 339 14.72 31.19 -2.39
N LEU A 340 14.64 30.19 -1.51
CA LEU A 340 15.76 29.31 -1.19
C LEU A 340 16.13 28.38 -2.36
N ALA A 341 15.14 27.87 -3.09
CA ALA A 341 15.37 27.11 -4.31
C ALA A 341 16.15 27.95 -5.34
N ARG A 342 15.73 29.20 -5.58
CA ARG A 342 16.41 30.14 -6.47
C ARG A 342 17.85 30.42 -6.03
N LEU A 343 18.08 30.58 -4.72
CA LEU A 343 19.42 30.81 -4.18
C LEU A 343 20.34 29.59 -4.41
N ALA A 344 19.82 28.38 -4.19
CA ALA A 344 20.57 27.15 -4.43
C ALA A 344 20.92 26.96 -5.92
N VAL A 345 19.98 27.20 -6.84
CA VAL A 345 20.24 27.21 -8.30
C VAL A 345 21.35 28.22 -8.64
N ARG A 346 21.29 29.44 -8.09
CA ARG A 346 22.30 30.49 -8.33
C ARG A 346 23.68 30.11 -7.80
N GLN A 347 23.77 29.45 -6.65
CA GLN A 347 25.04 28.97 -6.09
C GLN A 347 25.63 27.81 -6.90
N CYS A 348 24.80 26.93 -7.46
CA CYS A 348 25.24 25.91 -8.41
C CYS A 348 25.76 26.55 -9.71
N LEU A 349 25.03 27.56 -10.23
CA LEU A 349 25.42 28.34 -11.40
C LEU A 349 26.75 29.07 -11.23
N SER A 350 27.03 29.66 -10.07
CA SER A 350 28.27 30.37 -9.81
C SER A 350 29.49 29.45 -9.72
N LYS A 351 29.27 28.16 -9.41
CA LYS A 351 30.31 27.13 -9.35
C LYS A 351 30.53 26.42 -10.68
N ALA A 352 29.55 26.45 -11.58
CA ALA A 352 29.69 25.94 -12.93
C ALA A 352 30.60 26.88 -13.76
N HIS A 353 31.85 26.48 -13.95
CA HIS A 353 32.84 27.24 -14.73
C HIS A 353 32.58 27.20 -16.25
N SER A 354 31.57 26.46 -16.70
CA SER A 354 31.27 26.27 -18.11
C SER A 354 30.29 27.31 -18.66
N ALA A 355 30.72 28.06 -19.67
CA ALA A 355 29.91 29.04 -20.39
C ALA A 355 28.67 28.41 -21.08
N THR A 356 28.74 27.12 -21.43
CA THR A 356 27.62 26.39 -22.07
C THR A 356 26.53 25.97 -21.08
N LEU A 357 26.81 25.95 -19.76
CA LEU A 357 25.86 25.50 -18.74
C LEU A 357 24.97 26.62 -18.19
N ARG A 358 25.45 27.88 -18.26
CA ARG A 358 24.69 29.05 -17.76
C ARG A 358 23.31 29.21 -18.42
N PRO A 359 23.13 29.06 -19.75
CA PRO A 359 21.83 29.23 -20.39
C PRO A 359 20.82 28.16 -19.95
N VAL A 360 21.25 26.90 -19.85
CA VAL A 360 20.39 25.76 -19.49
C VAL A 360 19.88 25.90 -18.06
N VAL A 361 20.77 26.16 -17.11
CA VAL A 361 20.38 26.28 -15.71
C VAL A 361 19.63 27.60 -15.43
N SER A 362 19.87 28.66 -16.22
CA SER A 362 19.02 29.85 -16.20
C SER A 362 17.60 29.55 -16.67
N SER A 363 17.43 28.71 -17.69
CA SER A 363 16.11 28.27 -18.17
C SER A 363 15.34 27.45 -17.11
N TRP A 364 16.05 26.65 -16.31
CA TRP A 364 15.45 25.94 -15.17
C TRP A 364 15.01 26.90 -14.07
N GLY A 365 15.83 27.93 -13.80
CA GLY A 365 15.47 29.02 -12.91
C GLY A 365 14.17 29.70 -13.34
N VAL A 366 13.98 29.96 -14.63
CA VAL A 366 12.74 30.56 -15.17
C VAL A 366 11.54 29.60 -15.02
N ARG A 367 11.70 28.33 -15.40
CA ARG A 367 10.62 27.32 -15.30
C ARG A 367 10.16 27.05 -13.88
N LEU A 368 11.10 26.99 -12.94
CA LEU A 368 10.81 26.85 -11.50
C LEU A 368 10.09 28.06 -10.90
N THR A 369 9.97 29.17 -11.63
CA THR A 369 9.31 30.40 -11.17
C THR A 369 8.00 30.72 -11.87
N ALA A 370 7.73 30.06 -12.99
CA ALA A 370 6.46 30.16 -13.71
C ALA A 370 5.37 29.23 -13.16
N ALA A 371 5.76 28.23 -12.35
CA ALA A 371 4.88 27.34 -11.59
C ALA A 371 4.88 27.76 -10.10
#